data_AF-A0A0J6FZR2-F1
#
_entry.id   AF-A0A0J6FZR2-F1
#
_cell.length_a   1.000
_cell.length_b   1.000
_cell.length_c   1.000
_cell.angle_alpha   90.00
_cell.angle_beta   90.00
_cell.angle_gamma   90.00
#
_symmetry.space_group_name_H-M   'P 1'
#
loop_
_entity.id
_entity.type
_entity.pdbx_description
1 polymer ?
#
loop_
_entity_poly.entity_id
_entity_poly.type
_entity_poly.pdbx_seq_one_letter_code
_entity_poly.pdbx_strand_id
1 'polypeptide(L)'
;MLACASGGVHAQDDGIVNFGKIVGGNAENGKACGASQAQIDGYKAKQKQLMQGMYAQVKNFGSDFDNGYKQGQQTMQKAHAAGTYKPDAAICKQLLSDMR
;
A
#
# COMPACT_ATOMS: atom_id res chain seq x y z
N MET A 1 26.81 21.90 -21.80
CA MET A 1 25.47 21.36 -21.55
C MET A 1 25.52 20.63 -20.21
N LEU A 2 25.13 21.28 -19.12
CA LEU A 2 25.13 20.67 -17.78
C LEU A 2 23.69 20.31 -17.43
N ALA A 3 23.43 19.02 -17.28
CA ALA A 3 22.10 18.46 -17.12
C ALA A 3 21.50 18.84 -15.75
N CYS A 4 20.55 19.78 -15.77
CA CYS A 4 19.63 20.04 -14.68
C CYS A 4 18.46 19.05 -14.75
N ALA A 5 18.62 17.84 -14.22
CA ALA A 5 17.51 16.90 -14.04
C ALA A 5 17.82 15.90 -12.91
N SER A 6 17.86 16.35 -11.66
CA SER A 6 17.99 15.44 -10.51
C SER A 6 16.92 15.64 -9.43
N GLY A 7 15.97 16.57 -9.60
CA GLY A 7 14.91 16.82 -8.63
C GLY A 7 13.67 15.92 -8.74
N GLY A 8 13.49 15.17 -9.84
CA GLY A 8 12.24 14.46 -10.12
C GLY A 8 12.18 12.99 -9.65
N VAL A 9 13.32 12.31 -9.58
CA VAL A 9 13.37 10.86 -9.37
C VAL A 9 13.02 10.51 -7.92
N HIS A 10 13.62 11.22 -6.95
CA HIS A 10 13.41 10.97 -5.52
C HIS A 10 11.96 11.20 -5.05
N ALA A 11 11.28 12.22 -5.59
CA ALA A 11 9.90 12.54 -5.18
C ALA A 11 8.87 11.53 -5.74
N GLN A 12 9.13 10.94 -6.91
CA GLN A 12 8.27 9.89 -7.48
C GLN A 12 8.46 8.55 -6.77
N ASP A 13 9.70 8.22 -6.39
CA ASP A 13 10.02 7.00 -5.62
C ASP A 13 9.36 7.02 -4.23
N ASP A 14 9.42 8.16 -3.52
CA ASP A 14 8.72 8.34 -2.25
C ASP A 14 7.20 8.20 -2.37
N GLY A 15 6.64 8.63 -3.51
CA GLY A 15 5.20 8.48 -3.81
C GLY A 15 4.78 7.02 -3.94
N ILE A 16 5.58 6.19 -4.63
CA ILE A 16 5.31 4.76 -4.81
C ILE A 16 5.43 4.01 -3.48
N VAL A 17 6.47 4.30 -2.71
CA VAL A 17 6.67 3.71 -1.38
C VAL A 17 5.53 4.10 -0.44
N ASN A 18 5.11 5.37 -0.42
CA ASN A 18 4.02 5.82 0.44
C ASN A 18 2.68 5.21 0.03
N PHE A 19 2.42 5.06 -1.27
CA PHE A 19 1.23 4.34 -1.74
C PHE A 19 1.27 2.86 -1.29
N GLY A 20 2.43 2.20 -1.43
CA GLY A 20 2.64 0.86 -0.89
C GLY A 20 2.28 0.80 0.60
N LYS A 21 2.76 1.73 1.43
CA LYS A 21 2.44 1.78 2.87
C LYS A 21 0.94 1.86 3.14
N ILE A 22 0.21 2.68 2.40
CA ILE A 22 -1.25 2.80 2.53
C ILE A 22 -1.92 1.46 2.22
N VAL A 23 -1.56 0.83 1.09
CA VAL A 23 -2.12 -0.46 0.68
C VAL A 23 -1.79 -1.56 1.70
N GLY A 24 -0.56 -1.58 2.23
CA GLY A 24 -0.15 -2.54 3.26
C GLY A 24 -0.87 -2.33 4.60
N GLY A 25 -1.10 -1.09 5.00
CA GLY A 25 -1.90 -0.79 6.19
C GLY A 25 -3.36 -1.21 6.03
N ASN A 26 -3.94 -0.94 4.86
CA ASN A 26 -5.29 -1.36 4.52
C ASN A 26 -5.44 -2.88 4.47
N ALA A 27 -4.43 -3.61 4.00
CA ALA A 27 -4.40 -5.07 4.02
C ALA A 27 -4.51 -5.63 5.45
N GLU A 28 -3.73 -5.11 6.40
CA GLU A 28 -3.82 -5.54 7.80
C GLU A 28 -5.14 -5.11 8.46
N ASN A 29 -5.67 -3.94 8.11
CA ASN A 29 -7.00 -3.52 8.57
C ASN A 29 -8.09 -4.44 8.03
N GLY A 30 -8.04 -4.80 6.74
CA GLY A 30 -8.96 -5.75 6.13
C GLY A 30 -8.89 -7.12 6.80
N LYS A 31 -7.68 -7.59 7.12
CA LYS A 31 -7.48 -8.81 7.91
C LYS A 31 -8.15 -8.73 9.28
N ALA A 32 -7.97 -7.61 9.99
CA ALA A 32 -8.64 -7.37 11.29
C ALA A 32 -10.17 -7.29 11.16
N CYS A 33 -10.67 -6.89 9.98
CA CYS A 33 -12.09 -6.88 9.64
C CYS A 33 -12.63 -8.23 9.11
N GLY A 34 -11.79 -9.26 8.99
CA GLY A 34 -12.18 -10.61 8.56
C GLY A 34 -11.98 -10.92 7.07
N ALA A 35 -11.21 -10.11 6.34
CA ALA A 35 -10.80 -10.45 4.98
C ALA A 35 -9.91 -11.70 4.97
N SER A 36 -10.16 -12.60 4.03
CA SER A 36 -9.30 -13.75 3.76
C SER A 36 -7.98 -13.34 3.09
N GLN A 37 -6.98 -14.21 3.16
CA GLN A 37 -5.69 -13.96 2.49
C GLN A 37 -5.85 -13.76 0.98
N ALA A 38 -6.73 -14.53 0.33
CA ALA A 38 -6.99 -14.40 -1.10
C ALA A 38 -7.57 -13.02 -1.47
N GLN A 39 -8.45 -12.46 -0.63
CA GLN A 39 -9.00 -11.11 -0.81
C GLN A 39 -7.93 -10.02 -0.64
N ILE A 40 -7.04 -10.19 0.35
CA ILE A 40 -5.92 -9.29 0.58
C ILE A 40 -4.93 -9.33 -0.59
N ASP A 41 -4.58 -10.53 -1.08
CA ASP A 41 -3.66 -10.70 -2.20
C ASP A 41 -4.25 -10.12 -3.50
N GLY A 42 -5.55 -10.35 -3.73
CA GLY A 42 -6.28 -9.77 -4.85
C GLY A 42 -6.31 -8.24 -4.79
N TYR A 43 -6.57 -7.66 -3.60
CA TYR A 43 -6.49 -6.23 -3.38
C TYR A 43 -5.10 -5.67 -3.65
N LYS A 44 -4.05 -6.29 -3.10
CA LYS A 44 -2.66 -5.88 -3.34
C LYS A 44 -2.36 -5.87 -4.84
N ALA A 45 -2.70 -6.94 -5.56
CA ALA A 45 -2.46 -7.06 -7.00
C ALA A 45 -3.21 -5.97 -7.79
N LYS A 46 -4.48 -5.74 -7.48
CA LYS A 46 -5.32 -4.70 -8.09
C LYS A 46 -4.72 -3.30 -7.89
N GLN A 47 -4.33 -2.96 -6.65
CA GLN A 47 -3.72 -1.66 -6.34
C GLN A 47 -2.36 -1.49 -7.01
N LYS A 48 -1.53 -2.53 -7.02
CA LYS A 48 -0.23 -2.52 -7.71
C LYS A 48 -0.40 -2.27 -9.20
N GLN A 49 -1.34 -2.96 -9.84
CA GLN A 49 -1.63 -2.78 -11.28
C GLN A 49 -2.17 -1.39 -11.59
N LEU A 50 -3.09 -0.86 -10.76
CA LEU A 50 -3.66 0.48 -10.93
C LEU A 50 -2.58 1.55 -10.88
N MET A 51 -1.69 1.47 -9.89
CA MET A 51 -0.61 2.44 -9.72
C MET A 51 0.52 2.24 -10.76
N GLN A 52 0.79 1.01 -11.19
CA GLN A 52 1.79 0.74 -12.23
C GLN A 52 1.45 1.47 -13.53
N GLY A 53 0.16 1.61 -13.88
CA GLY A 53 -0.27 2.37 -15.04
C GLY A 53 0.11 3.86 -14.97
N MET A 54 0.16 4.45 -13.77
CA MET A 54 0.55 5.85 -13.56
C MET A 54 2.06 6.05 -13.53
N TYR A 55 2.82 5.01 -13.19
CA TYR A 55 4.27 5.03 -13.03
C TYR A 55 4.97 4.10 -14.04
N ALA A 56 4.40 3.93 -15.23
CA ALA A 56 4.89 2.98 -16.24
C ALA A 56 6.37 3.19 -16.61
N GLN A 57 6.85 4.42 -16.52
CA GLN A 57 8.25 4.82 -16.75
C GLN A 57 9.22 4.49 -15.61
N VAL A 58 8.74 4.09 -14.42
CA VAL A 58 9.59 3.88 -13.23
C VAL A 58 10.02 2.41 -13.14
N LYS A 59 11.32 2.17 -13.36
CA LYS A 59 11.90 0.81 -13.44
C LYS A 59 11.82 0.02 -12.12
N ASN A 60 11.87 0.72 -11.00
CA ASN A 60 11.85 0.21 -9.62
C ASN A 60 10.44 0.19 -9.01
N PHE A 61 9.39 0.50 -9.77
CA PHE A 61 8.02 0.59 -9.26
C PHE A 61 7.62 -0.64 -8.43
N GLY A 62 7.88 -1.84 -8.96
CA GLY A 62 7.49 -3.09 -8.32
C GLY A 62 8.12 -3.27 -6.94
N SER A 63 9.44 -3.01 -6.82
CA SER A 63 10.17 -3.17 -5.57
C SER A 63 9.79 -2.09 -4.55
N ASP A 64 9.58 -0.86 -4.99
CA ASP A 64 9.26 0.26 -4.10
C ASP A 64 7.86 0.13 -3.52
N PHE A 65 6.91 -0.28 -4.36
CA PHE A 65 5.57 -0.61 -3.92
C PHE A 65 5.60 -1.74 -2.88
N ASP A 66 6.31 -2.84 -3.17
CA ASP A 66 6.37 -3.99 -2.27
C ASP A 66 7.11 -3.68 -0.96
N ASN A 67 8.12 -2.80 -1.00
CA ASN A 67 8.79 -2.30 0.21
C ASN A 67 7.83 -1.46 1.06
N GLY A 68 7.14 -0.50 0.44
CA GLY A 68 6.11 0.30 1.09
C GLY A 68 5.02 -0.57 1.72
N TYR A 69 4.51 -1.54 0.95
CA TYR A 69 3.49 -2.48 1.41
C TYR A 69 3.91 -3.22 2.68
N LYS A 70 5.13 -3.77 2.72
CA LYS A 70 5.65 -4.44 3.92
C LYS A 70 5.74 -3.49 5.12
N GLN A 71 6.20 -2.26 4.91
CA GLN A 71 6.28 -1.26 5.99
C GLN A 71 4.88 -0.91 6.53
N GLY A 72 3.90 -0.72 5.65
CA GLY A 72 2.51 -0.47 6.02
C GLY A 72 1.90 -1.60 6.85
N GLN A 73 2.12 -2.86 6.41
CA GLN A 73 1.67 -4.03 7.16
C GLN A 73 2.29 -4.07 8.56
N GLN A 74 3.61 -3.91 8.67
CA GLN A 74 4.29 -3.95 9.95
C GLN A 74 3.82 -2.85 10.90
N THR A 75 3.58 -1.64 10.41
CA THR A 75 3.05 -0.53 11.21
C THR A 75 1.66 -0.86 11.76
N MET A 76 0.73 -1.32 10.91
CA MET A 76 -0.63 -1.62 11.37
C MET A 76 -0.71 -2.88 12.23
N GLN A 77 0.09 -3.90 11.93
CA GLN A 77 0.22 -5.08 12.78
C GLN A 77 0.66 -4.69 14.20
N LYS A 78 1.65 -3.79 14.33
CA LYS A 78 2.08 -3.26 15.64
C LYS A 78 0.96 -2.46 16.31
N ALA A 79 0.24 -1.62 15.57
CA ALA A 79 -0.86 -0.84 16.13
C ALA A 79 -2.02 -1.72 16.64
N HIS A 80 -2.35 -2.78 15.91
CA HIS A 80 -3.34 -3.78 16.33
C HIS A 80 -2.86 -4.54 17.57
N ALA A 81 -1.60 -5.00 17.57
CA ALA A 81 -1.03 -5.72 18.72
C ALA A 81 -0.95 -4.85 19.97
N ALA A 82 -0.68 -3.55 19.83
CA ALA A 82 -0.65 -2.59 20.92
C ALA A 82 -2.05 -2.10 21.34
N GLY A 83 -3.10 -2.45 20.60
CA GLY A 83 -4.47 -1.95 20.83
C GLY A 83 -4.64 -0.45 20.58
N THR A 84 -3.67 0.22 19.95
CA THR A 84 -3.68 1.66 19.71
C THR A 84 -4.55 2.05 18.51
N TYR A 85 -4.89 1.08 17.67
CA TYR A 85 -5.82 1.25 16.57
C TYR A 85 -6.67 0.00 16.39
N LYS A 86 -7.95 0.21 16.06
CA LYS A 86 -8.88 -0.83 15.63
C LYS A 86 -9.78 -0.22 14.55
N PRO A 87 -9.89 -0.83 13.36
CA PRO A 87 -10.80 -0.34 12.34
C PRO A 87 -12.24 -0.45 12.84
N ASP A 88 -13.00 0.63 12.68
CA ASP A 88 -14.42 0.65 13.01
C ASP A 88 -15.27 -0.05 11.94
N ALA A 89 -16.59 -0.15 12.18
CA ALA A 89 -17.51 -0.82 11.28
C ALA A 89 -17.59 -0.16 9.89
N ALA A 90 -17.46 1.16 9.80
CA ALA A 90 -17.51 1.88 8.53
C ALA A 90 -16.24 1.61 7.71
N ILE A 91 -15.07 1.66 8.34
CA ILE A 91 -13.79 1.32 7.74
C ILE A 91 -13.80 -0.15 7.30
N CYS A 92 -14.28 -1.06 8.14
CA CYS A 92 -14.36 -2.47 7.78
C CYS A 92 -15.29 -2.72 6.59
N LYS A 93 -16.45 -2.06 6.53
CA LYS A 93 -17.36 -2.18 5.39
C LYS A 93 -16.68 -1.71 4.09
N GLN A 94 -15.97 -0.59 4.14
CA GLN A 94 -15.26 -0.05 2.98
C GLN A 94 -14.14 -0.99 2.51
N LEU A 95 -13.26 -1.42 3.43
CA LEU A 95 -12.14 -2.31 3.10
C LEU A 95 -12.61 -3.65 2.53
N LEU A 96 -13.62 -4.27 3.14
CA LEU A 96 -14.17 -5.51 2.62
C LEU A 96 -14.84 -5.33 1.26
N SER A 97 -15.38 -4.15 0.96
CA SER A 97 -15.90 -3.83 -0.38
C SER A 97 -14.77 -3.68 -1.39
N ASP A 98 -13.66 -3.04 -1.02
CA ASP A 98 -12.52 -2.82 -1.90
C ASP A 98 -11.72 -4.10 -2.21
N MET A 99 -11.80 -5.08 -1.31
CA MET A 99 -11.12 -6.38 -1.38
C MET A 99 -11.98 -7.52 -1.97
N ARG A 100 -13.21 -7.22 -2.39
CA ARG A 100 -14.09 -8.17 -3.09
C ARG A 100 -13.84 -8.22 -4.59
#